data_AF-A0A3M0ZRD3-F1
#
_entry.id   AF-A0A3M0ZRD3-F1
#
_cell.length_a   1.000
_cell.length_b   1.000
_cell.length_c   1.000
_cell.angle_alpha   90.00
_cell.angle_beta   90.00
_cell.angle_gamma   90.00
#
_symmetry.space_group_name_H-M   'P 1'
#
loop_
_entity.id
_entity.type
_entity.pdbx_description
1 polymer ?
#
loop_
_entity_poly.entity_id
_entity_poly.type
_entity_poly.pdbx_seq_one_letter_code
_entity_poly.pdbx_strand_id
1 'polypeptide(L)'
;MGKYLILCYLFLFNLLYAGDTSEKISLGFNVNAQKLYGDTRFGKFIFGVNPAIVRYNFQPYLFLESELGLGRLTTQKQNKQLTTDFIQFGIKTGVRPLGTFSVISPIFYIGGGILNFKLDNWPRFWDGYGVLGGGLEFFFKNYYSINLTGDFRYTTGDDFDGGDFRKRKDSFVNIGLGFMYHIGGRRFYMPKTEFSTTQPEELNLQLEKVAEDSTQVAEESGKVQEKLEIESLARSLNQKLELVELFKVKNASLDEQLIDLQNQVEEYTESFSENEQNYLDEYELGLNYYRTGEYTKAIIVFKELIDGLNNPHFLTNCYYWLGECYFASEQYSLALESFQRVVDDSQSIKNVDALFM
;
A
#
# COMPACT_ATOMS: atom_id res chain seq x y z
N MET A 1 21.35 30.89 -1.91
CA MET A 1 21.70 29.55 -2.44
C MET A 1 20.71 28.43 -2.08
N GLY A 2 19.92 28.51 -1.00
CA GLY A 2 19.04 27.39 -0.59
C GLY A 2 17.79 27.09 -1.45
N LYS A 3 17.27 28.04 -2.24
CA LYS A 3 16.05 27.84 -3.04
C LYS A 3 16.25 26.97 -4.29
N TYR A 4 17.46 26.98 -4.85
CA TYR A 4 17.81 26.15 -6.01
C TYR A 4 18.25 24.74 -5.61
N LEU A 5 18.66 24.55 -4.35
CA LEU A 5 19.11 23.24 -3.86
C LEU A 5 17.95 22.25 -3.71
N ILE A 6 16.78 22.71 -3.24
CA ILE A 6 15.57 21.88 -3.11
C ILE A 6 14.99 21.54 -4.49
N LEU A 7 15.00 22.50 -5.42
CA LEU A 7 14.58 22.28 -6.80
C LEU A 7 15.54 21.34 -7.54
N CYS A 8 16.85 21.48 -7.35
CA CYS A 8 17.83 20.52 -7.87
C CYS A 8 17.67 19.14 -7.24
N TYR A 9 17.37 19.04 -5.94
CA TYR A 9 17.14 17.75 -5.28
C TYR A 9 15.86 17.08 -5.79
N LEU A 10 14.75 17.82 -5.92
CA LEU A 10 13.50 17.32 -6.51
C LEU A 10 13.65 16.96 -7.99
N PHE A 11 14.48 17.69 -8.73
CA PHE A 11 14.76 17.43 -10.15
C PHE A 11 15.69 16.22 -10.34
N LEU A 12 16.76 16.11 -9.54
CA LEU A 12 17.67 14.95 -9.51
C LEU A 12 16.96 13.69 -8.99
N PHE A 13 16.07 13.82 -8.01
CA PHE A 13 15.24 12.71 -7.51
C PHE A 13 14.22 12.23 -8.56
N ASN A 14 13.66 13.15 -9.37
CA ASN A 14 12.82 12.75 -10.50
C ASN A 14 13.63 12.07 -11.62
N LEU A 15 14.88 12.49 -11.84
CA LEU A 15 15.76 11.88 -12.85
C LEU A 15 16.17 10.45 -12.48
N LEU A 16 16.32 10.15 -11.19
CA LEU A 16 16.70 8.82 -10.67
C LEU A 16 15.56 7.79 -10.67
N TYR A 17 14.29 8.21 -10.81
CA TYR A 17 13.10 7.33 -10.71
C TYR A 17 12.15 7.48 -11.91
N ALA A 18 12.72 7.66 -13.10
CA ALA A 18 12.01 7.84 -14.35
C ALA A 18 11.05 6.68 -14.64
N GLY A 19 9.77 7.00 -14.55
CA GLY A 19 8.62 6.21 -15.00
C GLY A 19 7.44 7.18 -15.05
N ASP A 20 6.52 6.98 -16.00
CA ASP A 20 5.42 7.90 -16.32
C ASP A 20 4.73 8.43 -15.05
N THR A 21 4.85 9.74 -14.82
CA THR A 21 4.40 10.41 -13.58
C THR A 21 2.89 10.37 -13.41
N SER A 22 2.15 10.23 -14.51
CA SER A 22 0.69 10.20 -14.52
C SER A 22 0.12 9.02 -13.74
N GLU A 23 0.84 7.90 -13.70
CA GLU A 23 0.39 6.66 -13.06
C GLU A 23 0.66 6.60 -11.54
N LYS A 24 1.46 7.54 -11.00
CA LYS A 24 1.85 7.58 -9.58
C LYS A 24 0.93 8.45 -8.72
N ILE A 25 -0.05 9.11 -9.34
CA ILE A 25 -0.95 10.06 -8.69
C ILE A 25 -2.24 9.37 -8.25
N SER A 26 -2.65 9.65 -7.02
CA SER A 26 -3.99 9.37 -6.51
C SER A 26 -4.71 10.67 -6.18
N LEU A 27 -6.01 10.69 -6.43
CA LEU A 27 -6.92 11.77 -6.08
C LEU A 27 -7.97 11.25 -5.12
N GLY A 28 -8.38 12.03 -4.14
CA GLY A 28 -9.40 11.59 -3.21
C GLY A 28 -10.04 12.69 -2.40
N PHE A 29 -10.93 12.27 -1.51
CA PHE A 29 -11.61 13.13 -0.55
C PHE A 29 -11.83 12.38 0.76
N ASN A 30 -11.84 13.11 1.88
CA ASN A 30 -12.16 12.56 3.20
C ASN A 30 -13.29 13.32 3.88
N VAL A 31 -14.08 12.61 4.67
CA VAL A 31 -14.99 13.17 5.68
C VAL A 31 -14.43 12.83 7.05
N ASN A 32 -14.32 13.83 7.92
CA ASN A 32 -13.65 13.71 9.20
C ASN A 32 -14.60 14.08 10.34
N ALA A 33 -14.63 13.27 11.40
CA ALA A 33 -15.08 13.70 12.71
C ALA A 33 -13.89 14.36 13.44
N GLN A 34 -14.06 15.62 13.85
CA GLN A 34 -12.99 16.46 14.36
C GLN A 34 -13.34 16.98 15.75
N LYS A 35 -12.36 17.04 16.65
CA LYS A 35 -12.55 17.57 18.01
C LYS A 35 -11.36 18.42 18.44
N LEU A 36 -11.66 19.63 18.88
CA LEU A 36 -10.66 20.55 19.43
C LEU A 36 -10.28 20.19 20.87
N TYR A 37 -8.99 20.25 21.14
CA TYR A 37 -8.35 20.18 22.44
C TYR A 37 -7.50 21.44 22.61
N GLY A 38 -8.10 22.47 23.19
CA GLY A 38 -7.41 23.68 23.61
C GLY A 38 -6.96 23.59 25.07
N ASP A 39 -6.13 24.54 25.48
CA ASP A 39 -5.61 24.62 26.84
C ASP A 39 -6.64 25.13 27.84
N THR A 40 -7.56 25.99 27.40
CA THR A 40 -8.66 26.53 28.20
C THR A 40 -9.98 25.84 27.92
N ARG A 41 -10.17 25.23 26.74
CA ARG A 41 -11.47 24.69 26.32
C ARG A 41 -11.37 23.38 25.54
N PHE A 42 -12.36 22.52 25.77
CA PHE A 42 -12.57 21.31 24.98
C PHE A 42 -13.78 21.45 24.06
N GLY A 43 -13.64 20.93 22.85
CA GLY A 43 -14.72 20.90 21.87
C GLY A 43 -15.55 19.63 21.89
N LYS A 44 -16.64 19.64 21.12
CA LYS A 44 -17.40 18.44 20.75
C LYS A 44 -16.93 17.92 19.38
N PHE A 45 -17.23 16.66 19.09
CA PHE A 45 -17.03 16.13 17.74
C PHE A 45 -17.98 16.82 16.76
N ILE A 46 -17.41 17.34 15.67
CA ILE A 46 -18.13 17.95 14.55
C ILE A 46 -17.53 17.42 13.25
N PHE A 47 -18.33 17.37 12.20
CA PHE A 47 -17.86 16.93 10.89
C PHE A 47 -17.12 18.06 10.15
N GLY A 48 -15.97 17.70 9.57
CA GLY A 48 -15.23 18.48 8.59
C GLY A 48 -14.98 17.64 7.34
N VAL A 49 -14.49 18.26 6.28
CA VAL A 49 -14.24 17.60 5.00
C VAL A 49 -12.88 18.00 4.44
N ASN A 50 -12.20 17.05 3.81
CA ASN A 50 -11.07 17.31 2.97
C ASN A 50 -11.51 17.05 1.53
N PRO A 51 -12.04 18.06 0.82
CA PRO A 51 -12.64 17.85 -0.50
C PRO A 51 -11.63 17.51 -1.59
N ALA A 52 -10.34 17.79 -1.36
CA ALA A 52 -9.29 17.51 -2.33
C ALA A 52 -8.05 16.97 -1.61
N ILE A 53 -7.70 15.73 -1.95
CA ILE A 53 -6.47 15.07 -1.57
C ILE A 53 -5.75 14.68 -2.86
N VAL A 54 -4.49 15.04 -2.96
CA VAL A 54 -3.60 14.63 -4.04
C VAL A 54 -2.44 13.88 -3.41
N ARG A 55 -2.28 12.60 -3.75
CA ARG A 55 -1.21 11.76 -3.23
C ARG A 55 -0.30 11.32 -4.36
N TYR A 56 0.99 11.55 -4.21
CA TYR A 56 2.03 11.05 -5.09
C TYR A 56 2.72 9.86 -4.44
N ASN A 57 2.64 8.69 -5.07
CA ASN A 57 3.24 7.47 -4.56
C ASN A 57 4.63 7.31 -5.19
N PHE A 58 5.69 7.70 -4.46
CA PHE A 58 7.07 7.54 -4.93
C PHE A 58 7.42 6.07 -5.12
N GLN A 59 6.97 5.24 -4.18
CA GLN A 59 7.18 3.80 -4.12
C GLN A 59 5.91 3.15 -3.53
N PRO A 60 5.71 1.82 -3.66
CA PRO A 60 4.59 1.14 -3.02
C PRO A 60 4.47 1.41 -1.51
N TYR A 61 5.61 1.65 -0.85
CA TYR A 61 5.72 1.84 0.59
C TYR A 61 5.88 3.31 1.02
N LEU A 62 6.07 4.27 0.11
CA LEU A 62 6.34 5.68 0.45
C LEU A 62 5.52 6.63 -0.42
N PHE A 63 4.84 7.57 0.21
CA PHE A 63 4.02 8.56 -0.47
C PHE A 63 4.16 9.96 0.11
N LEU A 64 3.92 10.96 -0.75
CA LEU A 64 3.65 12.35 -0.36
C LEU A 64 2.18 12.64 -0.60
N GLU A 65 1.53 13.34 0.32
CA GLU A 65 0.13 13.71 0.22
C GLU A 65 -0.03 15.21 0.46
N SER A 66 -0.78 15.87 -0.40
CA SER A 66 -1.26 17.24 -0.20
C SER A 66 -2.76 17.21 0.02
N GLU A 67 -3.25 17.95 1.00
CA GLU A 67 -4.66 18.00 1.36
C GLU A 67 -5.15 19.45 1.48
N LEU A 68 -6.36 19.68 0.99
CA LEU A 68 -7.15 20.87 1.29
C LEU A 68 -8.29 20.45 2.22
N GLY A 69 -8.44 21.12 3.36
CA GLY A 69 -9.49 20.84 4.33
C GLY A 69 -10.35 22.05 4.65
N LEU A 70 -11.63 21.80 4.86
CA LEU A 70 -12.64 22.76 5.31
C LEU A 70 -13.29 22.18 6.56
N GLY A 71 -13.27 22.92 7.66
CA GLY A 71 -13.77 22.41 8.93
C GLY A 71 -14.40 23.49 9.80
N ARG A 72 -15.20 23.00 10.75
CA ARG A 72 -15.82 23.79 11.81
C ARG A 72 -15.60 23.05 13.12
N LEU A 73 -15.00 23.72 14.08
CA LEU A 73 -14.84 23.25 15.45
C LEU A 73 -15.69 24.12 16.37
N THR A 74 -16.02 23.60 17.54
CA THR A 74 -16.69 24.40 18.57
C THR A 74 -16.04 24.19 19.92
N THR A 75 -16.05 25.23 20.74
CA THR A 75 -15.65 25.18 22.15
C THR A 75 -16.76 25.73 23.04
N GLN A 76 -16.74 25.39 24.32
CA GLN A 76 -17.67 25.95 25.31
C GLN A 76 -16.93 26.86 26.29
N LYS A 77 -17.47 28.07 26.51
CA LYS A 77 -17.01 29.02 27.52
C LYS A 77 -18.22 29.58 28.29
N GLN A 78 -18.31 29.32 29.60
CA GLN A 78 -19.34 29.90 30.48
C GLN A 78 -20.76 29.87 29.87
N ASN A 79 -21.23 28.69 29.46
CA ASN A 79 -22.52 28.46 28.78
C ASN A 79 -22.73 29.07 27.38
N LYS A 80 -21.71 29.71 26.78
CA LYS A 80 -21.74 30.15 25.38
C LYS A 80 -20.87 29.22 24.51
N GLN A 81 -21.42 28.81 23.38
CA GLN A 81 -20.69 28.07 22.36
C GLN A 81 -19.95 29.05 21.46
N LEU A 82 -18.65 28.82 21.26
CA LEU A 82 -17.80 29.54 20.31
C LEU A 82 -17.56 28.61 19.11
N THR A 83 -17.60 29.17 17.90
CA THR A 83 -17.36 28.42 16.67
C THR A 83 -16.07 28.87 16.00
N THR A 84 -15.23 27.92 15.60
CA THR A 84 -14.00 28.15 14.86
C THR A 84 -14.13 27.54 13.46
N ASP A 85 -14.30 28.38 12.46
CA ASP A 85 -14.34 27.98 11.04
C ASP A 85 -12.93 28.07 10.45
N PHE A 86 -12.46 27.03 9.78
CA PHE A 86 -11.11 27.02 9.23
C PHE A 86 -11.01 26.39 7.84
N ILE A 87 -10.03 26.90 7.09
CA ILE A 87 -9.54 26.32 5.85
C ILE A 87 -8.09 25.91 6.13
N GLN A 88 -7.70 24.73 5.71
CA GLN A 88 -6.33 24.25 5.89
C GLN A 88 -5.75 23.75 4.58
N PHE A 89 -4.45 23.95 4.41
CA PHE A 89 -3.64 23.29 3.40
C PHE A 89 -2.50 22.57 4.11
N GLY A 90 -2.36 21.27 3.85
CA GLY A 90 -1.37 20.41 4.50
C GLY A 90 -0.57 19.59 3.52
N ILE A 91 0.69 19.32 3.87
CA ILE A 91 1.54 18.36 3.19
C ILE A 91 2.00 17.32 4.21
N LYS A 92 1.86 16.05 3.85
CA LYS A 92 2.20 14.87 4.65
C LYS A 92 3.11 13.96 3.86
N THR A 93 4.08 13.36 4.53
CA THR A 93 4.81 12.21 4.01
C THR A 93 4.42 10.99 4.84
N GLY A 94 4.24 9.85 4.17
CA GLY A 94 3.77 8.65 4.85
C GLY A 94 4.32 7.38 4.28
N VAL A 95 4.28 6.34 5.13
CA VAL A 95 4.76 5.00 4.83
C VAL A 95 3.61 3.99 4.89
N ARG A 96 3.70 3.00 4.01
CA ARG A 96 2.89 1.78 4.01
C ARG A 96 3.81 0.59 4.26
N PRO A 97 3.92 0.07 5.49
CA PRO A 97 4.82 -1.05 5.80
C PRO A 97 4.57 -2.29 4.93
N LEU A 98 3.31 -2.54 4.57
CA LEU A 98 2.91 -3.65 3.69
C LEU A 98 2.85 -3.27 2.20
N GLY A 99 3.28 -2.05 1.86
CA GLY A 99 3.19 -1.50 0.51
C GLY A 99 1.76 -1.42 -0.03
N THR A 100 1.62 -1.40 -1.35
CA THR A 100 0.33 -1.46 -2.07
C THR A 100 -0.07 -2.88 -2.48
N PHE A 101 0.70 -3.89 -2.05
CA PHE A 101 0.52 -5.30 -2.44
C PHE A 101 -0.60 -5.99 -1.66
N SER A 102 -0.79 -5.61 -0.39
CA SER A 102 -1.82 -6.18 0.48
C SER A 102 -3.18 -5.52 0.28
N VAL A 103 -4.29 -6.26 0.34
CA VAL A 103 -5.67 -5.71 0.28
C VAL A 103 -5.92 -4.66 1.37
N ILE A 104 -5.27 -4.83 2.52
CA ILE A 104 -5.31 -3.91 3.66
C ILE A 104 -3.89 -3.46 3.95
N SER A 105 -3.65 -2.16 3.90
CA SER A 105 -2.33 -1.58 4.19
C SER A 105 -2.42 -0.62 5.38
N PRO A 106 -1.71 -0.88 6.48
CA PRO A 106 -1.54 0.14 7.50
C PRO A 106 -0.75 1.32 6.92
N ILE A 107 -1.14 2.53 7.30
CA ILE A 107 -0.47 3.77 6.93
C ILE A 107 -0.05 4.52 8.18
N PHE A 108 1.14 5.11 8.12
CA PHE A 108 1.65 6.06 9.11
C PHE A 108 2.15 7.29 8.38
N TYR A 109 1.89 8.47 8.91
CA TYR A 109 2.32 9.70 8.27
C TYR A 109 2.62 10.81 9.26
N ILE A 110 3.51 11.69 8.84
CA ILE A 110 3.89 12.91 9.54
C ILE A 110 3.91 14.06 8.53
N GLY A 111 3.61 15.27 8.99
CA GLY A 111 3.64 16.42 8.11
C GLY A 111 3.32 17.70 8.84
N GLY A 112 2.86 18.68 8.07
CA GLY A 112 2.39 19.94 8.61
C GLY A 112 1.69 20.77 7.55
N GLY A 113 1.16 21.90 7.97
CA GLY A 113 0.42 22.77 7.09
C GLY A 113 0.16 24.13 7.69
N ILE A 114 -0.70 24.86 7.00
CA ILE A 114 -1.18 26.18 7.38
C ILE A 114 -2.70 26.15 7.52
N LEU A 115 -3.21 26.90 8.49
CA LEU A 115 -4.61 27.07 8.83
C LEU A 115 -4.96 28.54 8.64
N ASN A 116 -6.09 28.80 8.01
CA ASN A 116 -6.73 30.11 8.00
C ASN A 116 -8.10 29.99 8.68
N PHE A 117 -8.21 30.49 9.90
CA PHE A 117 -9.35 30.26 10.77
C PHE A 117 -10.02 31.54 11.24
N LYS A 118 -11.27 31.44 11.67
CA LYS A 118 -12.11 32.55 12.14
C LYS A 118 -12.92 32.11 13.34
N LEU A 119 -12.94 32.94 14.39
CA LEU A 119 -13.76 32.72 15.58
C LEU A 119 -15.02 33.56 15.52
N ASP A 120 -16.20 32.94 15.40
CA ASP A 120 -17.49 33.62 15.25
C ASP A 120 -17.43 34.84 14.28
N ASN A 121 -17.38 36.06 14.83
CA ASN A 121 -17.38 37.34 14.12
C ASN A 121 -16.00 38.03 14.04
N TRP A 122 -14.94 37.38 14.52
CA TRP A 122 -13.58 37.91 14.50
C TRP A 122 -13.01 37.92 13.07
N PRO A 123 -11.95 38.70 12.77
CA PRO A 123 -11.23 38.56 11.51
C PRO A 123 -10.60 37.16 11.37
N ARG A 124 -10.15 36.82 10.15
CA ARG A 124 -9.44 35.55 9.93
C ARG A 124 -7.98 35.67 10.35
N PHE A 125 -7.46 34.63 10.99
CA PHE A 125 -6.08 34.51 11.42
C PHE A 125 -5.40 33.36 10.69
N TRP A 126 -4.07 33.44 10.60
CA TRP A 126 -3.23 32.38 10.06
C TRP A 126 -2.45 31.71 11.18
N ASP A 127 -2.39 30.39 11.14
CA ASP A 127 -1.53 29.60 12.04
C ASP A 127 -0.91 28.43 11.26
N GLY A 128 0.19 27.90 11.77
CA GLY A 128 0.78 26.64 11.31
C GLY A 128 0.26 25.46 12.13
N TYR A 129 0.44 24.25 11.61
CA TYR A 129 0.27 23.03 12.39
C TYR A 129 1.25 21.94 11.98
N GLY A 130 1.64 21.11 12.93
CA GLY A 130 2.22 19.79 12.69
C GLY A 130 1.13 18.72 12.73
N VAL A 131 1.31 17.64 11.97
CA VAL A 131 0.40 16.49 11.98
C VAL A 131 1.19 15.19 12.14
N LEU A 132 0.67 14.31 12.98
CA LEU A 132 1.13 12.93 13.12
C LEU A 132 -0.11 12.03 13.18
N GLY A 133 -0.12 10.98 12.38
CA GLY A 133 -1.27 10.10 12.31
C GLY A 133 -0.99 8.79 11.61
N GLY A 134 -2.04 8.01 11.48
CA GLY A 134 -2.00 6.74 10.80
C GLY A 134 -3.40 6.22 10.53
N GLY A 135 -3.49 4.97 10.08
CA GLY A 135 -4.76 4.40 9.69
C GLY A 135 -4.62 3.12 8.90
N LEU A 136 -5.71 2.74 8.26
CA LEU A 136 -5.80 1.60 7.36
C LEU A 136 -6.29 2.06 6.00
N GLU A 137 -5.68 1.54 4.95
CA GLU A 137 -6.10 1.72 3.57
C GLU A 137 -6.57 0.37 3.02
N PHE A 138 -7.85 0.28 2.66
CA PHE A 138 -8.51 -0.88 2.10
C PHE A 138 -8.67 -0.70 0.61
N PHE A 139 -8.19 -1.65 -0.17
CA PHE A 139 -8.27 -1.57 -1.62
C PHE A 139 -9.19 -2.67 -2.14
N PHE A 140 -10.22 -2.29 -2.89
CA PHE A 140 -11.27 -3.21 -3.33
C PHE A 140 -11.35 -3.36 -4.86
N LYS A 141 -10.49 -2.65 -5.60
CA LYS A 141 -10.20 -2.83 -7.04
C LYS A 141 -8.80 -2.27 -7.34
N ASN A 142 -8.30 -2.47 -8.56
CA ASN A 142 -7.00 -1.93 -8.96
C ASN A 142 -6.95 -0.39 -8.87
N TYR A 143 -8.05 0.33 -9.00
CA TYR A 143 -8.03 1.80 -9.09
C TYR A 143 -8.60 2.52 -7.88
N TYR A 144 -9.14 1.81 -6.88
CA TYR A 144 -9.90 2.43 -5.79
C TYR A 144 -9.45 1.95 -4.42
N SER A 145 -9.38 2.88 -3.47
CA SER A 145 -9.18 2.58 -2.05
C SER A 145 -10.14 3.39 -1.17
N ILE A 146 -10.46 2.80 -0.02
CA ILE A 146 -11.10 3.48 1.11
C ILE A 146 -10.07 3.54 2.23
N ASN A 147 -9.91 4.69 2.87
CA ASN A 147 -9.05 4.83 4.03
C ASN A 147 -9.83 5.16 5.29
N LEU A 148 -9.41 4.60 6.42
CA LEU A 148 -9.81 4.97 7.77
C LEU A 148 -8.59 5.53 8.48
N THR A 149 -8.59 6.83 8.78
CA THR A 149 -7.43 7.54 9.32
C THR A 149 -7.72 8.19 10.65
N GLY A 150 -6.76 8.18 11.57
CA GLY A 150 -6.74 8.99 12.78
C GLY A 150 -5.49 9.85 12.81
N ASP A 151 -5.64 11.17 12.98
CA ASP A 151 -4.50 12.07 13.14
C ASP A 151 -4.68 13.09 14.26
N PHE A 152 -3.55 13.44 14.87
CA PHE A 152 -3.43 14.54 15.82
C PHE A 152 -2.75 15.71 15.11
N ARG A 153 -3.37 16.89 15.21
CA ARG A 153 -2.84 18.13 14.65
C ARG A 153 -2.55 19.10 15.77
N TYR A 154 -1.30 19.54 15.84
CA TYR A 154 -0.79 20.44 16.86
C TYR A 154 -0.51 21.80 16.23
N THR A 155 -1.23 22.82 16.66
CA THR A 155 -1.10 24.17 16.10
C THR A 155 0.17 24.85 16.64
N THR A 156 0.68 25.83 15.92
CA THR A 156 1.88 26.56 16.35
C THR A 156 1.55 27.69 17.33
N GLY A 157 0.38 28.30 17.20
CA GLY A 157 -0.18 29.29 18.12
C GLY A 157 -1.18 28.70 19.13
N ASP A 158 -1.71 29.60 19.96
CA ASP A 158 -2.66 29.38 21.06
C ASP A 158 -4.01 30.07 20.83
N ASP A 159 -4.20 30.76 19.71
CA ASP A 159 -5.44 31.50 19.40
C ASP A 159 -6.59 30.62 18.85
N PHE A 160 -6.33 29.33 18.59
CA PHE A 160 -7.23 28.48 17.82
C PHE A 160 -8.50 28.08 18.62
N ASP A 161 -8.41 28.04 19.96
CA ASP A 161 -9.53 27.84 20.88
C ASP A 161 -10.22 29.15 21.37
N GLY A 162 -9.62 30.31 21.05
CA GLY A 162 -10.10 31.64 21.41
C GLY A 162 -9.82 32.08 22.84
N GLY A 163 -8.81 31.53 23.50
CA GLY A 163 -8.31 31.92 24.81
C GLY A 163 -6.89 32.49 24.73
N ASP A 164 -6.72 33.76 25.08
CA ASP A 164 -5.39 34.40 25.11
C ASP A 164 -4.78 34.28 26.51
N PHE A 165 -4.12 33.14 26.82
CA PHE A 165 -3.41 32.95 28.09
C PHE A 165 -2.20 32.01 27.97
N ARG A 166 -1.07 32.55 27.50
CA ARG A 166 0.31 32.03 27.66
C ARG A 166 0.43 30.74 28.49
N LYS A 167 0.51 29.57 27.83
CA LYS A 167 1.51 28.51 28.12
C LYS A 167 1.36 27.19 27.32
N ARG A 168 0.25 26.89 26.64
CA ARG A 168 0.10 25.63 25.89
C ARG A 168 -0.52 25.87 24.52
N LYS A 169 -0.02 25.17 23.50
CA LYS A 169 -0.52 25.29 22.14
C LYS A 169 -1.74 24.41 21.94
N ASP A 170 -2.60 24.80 21.01
CA ASP A 170 -3.84 24.09 20.74
C ASP A 170 -3.61 22.86 19.86
N SER A 171 -4.63 22.01 19.82
CA SER A 171 -4.63 20.83 18.97
C SER A 171 -6.03 20.38 18.59
N PHE A 172 -6.13 19.57 17.56
CA PHE A 172 -7.36 18.85 17.28
C PHE A 172 -7.06 17.45 16.76
N VAL A 173 -7.98 16.55 17.11
CA VAL A 173 -7.98 15.17 16.62
C VAL A 173 -8.93 15.06 15.45
N ASN A 174 -8.53 14.32 14.42
CA ASN A 174 -9.38 13.93 13.31
C ASN A 174 -9.49 12.41 13.24
N ILE A 175 -10.71 11.93 13.02
CA ILE A 175 -11.00 10.55 12.62
C ILE A 175 -11.71 10.64 11.27
N GLY A 176 -11.08 10.14 10.23
CA GLY A 176 -11.47 10.33 8.84
C GLY A 176 -11.81 9.02 8.14
N LEU A 177 -12.86 9.08 7.32
CA LEU A 177 -13.13 8.09 6.28
C LEU A 177 -12.91 8.74 4.93
N GLY A 178 -12.14 8.07 4.09
CA GLY A 178 -11.67 8.59 2.82
C GLY A 178 -11.91 7.66 1.65
N PHE A 179 -12.03 8.26 0.47
CA PHE A 179 -12.05 7.55 -0.80
C PHE A 179 -10.94 8.09 -1.68
N MET A 180 -10.19 7.19 -2.33
CA MET A 180 -9.13 7.53 -3.26
C MET A 180 -9.30 6.79 -4.58
N TYR A 181 -9.05 7.49 -5.68
CA TYR A 181 -8.87 6.98 -7.03
C TYR A 181 -7.40 7.07 -7.42
N HIS A 182 -6.84 6.00 -7.97
CA HIS A 182 -5.43 5.89 -8.37
C HIS A 182 -5.35 5.93 -9.89
N ILE A 183 -4.79 6.99 -10.48
CA ILE A 183 -4.87 7.27 -11.93
C ILE A 183 -4.16 6.18 -12.77
N GLY A 184 -3.12 5.53 -12.24
CA GLY A 184 -2.43 4.39 -12.88
C GLY A 184 -2.80 3.01 -12.33
N GLY A 185 -3.79 2.93 -11.44
CA GLY A 185 -4.13 1.70 -10.73
C GLY A 185 -3.05 1.21 -9.75
N ARG A 186 -3.30 0.06 -9.13
CA ARG A 186 -2.38 -0.64 -8.23
C ARG A 186 -1.29 -1.25 -9.07
N ARG A 187 -0.14 -0.56 -9.16
CA ARG A 187 1.08 -1.21 -9.59
C ARG A 187 1.52 -2.16 -8.46
N PHE A 188 1.36 -3.47 -8.66
CA PHE A 188 2.26 -4.45 -8.05
C PHE A 188 3.65 -4.12 -8.61
N TYR A 189 4.39 -3.22 -7.94
CA TYR A 189 5.75 -2.92 -8.33
C TYR A 189 6.64 -4.09 -7.88
N MET A 190 6.65 -5.16 -8.67
CA MET A 190 7.87 -5.90 -8.87
C MET A 190 8.58 -5.12 -9.98
N PRO A 191 9.69 -4.40 -9.69
CA PRO A 191 10.34 -3.62 -10.72
C PRO A 191 10.75 -4.55 -11.86
N LYS A 192 10.21 -4.36 -13.06
CA LYS A 192 10.99 -4.66 -14.26
C LYS A 192 12.13 -3.65 -14.24
N THR A 193 13.24 -4.00 -13.60
CA THR A 193 14.48 -3.30 -13.83
C THR A 193 14.81 -3.49 -15.30
N GLU A 194 14.51 -2.49 -16.13
CA GLU A 194 15.42 -2.16 -17.21
C GLU A 194 16.76 -1.85 -16.53
N PHE A 195 17.62 -2.86 -16.47
CA PHE A 195 19.01 -2.62 -16.17
C PHE A 195 19.51 -1.70 -17.27
N SER A 196 19.78 -0.43 -16.93
CA SER A 196 20.76 0.34 -17.68
C SER A 196 21.97 -0.57 -17.81
N THR A 197 22.34 -0.88 -19.05
CA THR A 197 23.46 -1.75 -19.44
C THR A 197 24.82 -1.15 -19.08
N THR A 198 24.89 -0.29 -18.07
CA THR A 198 26.16 0.07 -17.46
C THR A 198 26.68 -1.19 -16.80
N GLN A 199 27.70 -1.78 -17.41
CA GLN A 199 28.28 -3.03 -16.94
C GLN A 199 28.67 -2.85 -15.46
N PRO A 200 28.22 -3.73 -14.54
CA PRO A 200 28.51 -3.61 -13.11
C PRO A 200 30.01 -3.47 -12.83
N GLU A 201 30.84 -4.06 -13.69
CA GLU A 201 32.30 -3.98 -13.64
C GLU A 201 32.83 -2.55 -13.81
N GLU A 202 32.28 -1.74 -14.71
CA GLU A 202 32.71 -0.34 -14.89
C GLU A 202 32.35 0.52 -13.68
N LEU A 203 31.17 0.29 -13.09
CA LEU A 203 30.73 1.01 -11.90
C LEU A 203 31.55 0.61 -10.67
N ASN A 204 31.86 -0.69 -10.52
CA ASN A 204 32.74 -1.19 -9.46
C ASN A 204 34.14 -0.59 -9.57
N LEU A 205 34.71 -0.57 -10.78
CA LEU A 205 36.04 0.01 -11.03
C LEU A 205 36.10 1.52 -10.75
N GLN A 206 35.02 2.25 -11.05
CA GLN A 206 34.92 3.68 -10.76
C GLN A 206 34.79 3.95 -9.26
N LEU A 207 34.00 3.14 -8.55
CA LEU A 207 33.81 3.27 -7.10
C LEU A 207 35.06 2.91 -6.30
N GLU A 208 35.78 1.88 -6.74
CA GLU A 208 37.05 1.45 -6.14
C GLU A 208 38.12 2.55 -6.29
N LYS A 209 38.24 3.13 -7.49
CA LYS A 209 39.11 4.29 -7.73
C LYS A 209 38.75 5.50 -6.87
N VAL A 210 37.46 5.82 -6.74
CA VAL A 210 37.02 6.94 -5.89
C VAL A 210 37.33 6.69 -4.42
N ALA A 211 37.21 5.44 -3.94
CA ALA A 211 37.56 5.06 -2.57
C ALA A 211 39.07 5.15 -2.32
N GLU A 212 39.90 4.72 -3.28
CA GLU A 212 41.36 4.83 -3.22
C GLU A 212 41.82 6.31 -3.23
N ASP A 213 41.30 7.13 -4.13
CA ASP A 213 41.64 8.56 -4.21
C ASP A 213 41.25 9.29 -2.92
N SER A 214 40.07 8.99 -2.37
CA SER A 214 39.59 9.65 -1.14
C SER A 214 40.31 9.17 0.14
N THR A 215 40.83 7.93 0.15
CA THR A 215 41.70 7.47 1.24
C THR A 215 43.10 8.08 1.17
N GLN A 216 43.69 8.24 -0.02
CA GLN A 216 44.98 8.95 -0.19
C GLN A 216 44.89 10.42 0.26
N VAL A 217 43.83 11.14 -0.11
CA VAL A 217 43.61 12.54 0.32
C VAL A 217 43.43 12.65 1.85
N ALA A 218 42.80 11.66 2.48
CA ALA A 218 42.66 11.61 3.94
C ALA A 218 44.00 11.34 4.66
N GLU A 219 44.90 10.56 4.05
CA GLU A 219 46.25 10.30 4.55
C GLU A 219 47.13 11.55 4.48
N GLU A 220 47.13 12.26 3.35
CA GLU A 220 47.91 13.48 3.15
C GLU A 220 47.48 14.62 4.09
N SER A 221 46.20 14.65 4.48
CA SER A 221 45.64 15.68 5.37
C SER A 221 45.73 15.34 6.86
N GLY A 222 46.28 14.18 7.24
CA GLY A 222 46.47 13.76 8.63
C GLY A 222 45.17 13.47 9.39
N LYS A 223 44.06 13.26 8.69
CA LYS A 223 42.72 13.10 9.27
C LYS A 223 42.33 11.63 9.41
N VAL A 224 42.87 10.99 10.44
CA VAL A 224 42.68 9.55 10.74
C VAL A 224 41.19 9.15 10.88
N GLN A 225 40.34 10.05 11.40
CA GLN A 225 38.91 9.78 11.60
C GLN A 225 38.13 9.68 10.28
N GLU A 226 38.40 10.57 9.32
CA GLU A 226 37.74 10.56 8.00
C GLU A 226 38.13 9.29 7.21
N LYS A 227 39.37 8.82 7.35
CA LYS A 227 39.85 7.56 6.76
C LYS A 227 39.05 6.34 7.25
N LEU A 228 38.86 6.21 8.56
CA LEU A 228 38.09 5.10 9.15
C LEU A 228 36.64 5.09 8.69
N GLU A 229 36.04 6.27 8.52
CA GLU A 229 34.68 6.42 7.99
C GLU A 229 34.60 5.99 6.52
N ILE A 230 35.55 6.41 5.68
CA ILE A 230 35.63 6.01 4.26
C ILE A 230 35.82 4.49 4.13
N GLU A 231 36.72 3.90 4.92
CA GLU A 231 36.95 2.44 4.93
C GLU A 231 35.72 1.65 5.41
N SER A 232 34.96 2.19 6.36
CA SER A 232 33.71 1.57 6.83
C SER A 232 32.62 1.63 5.76
N LEU A 233 32.55 2.74 5.01
CA LEU A 233 31.59 2.95 3.95
C LEU A 233 31.91 2.07 2.73
N ALA A 234 33.18 1.96 2.35
CA ALA A 234 33.65 1.07 1.29
C ALA A 234 33.29 -0.39 1.59
N ARG A 235 33.50 -0.84 2.84
CA ARG A 235 33.07 -2.18 3.29
C ARG A 235 31.56 -2.39 3.18
N SER A 236 30.76 -1.41 3.62
CA SER A 236 29.30 -1.50 3.52
C SER A 236 28.81 -1.51 2.06
N LEU A 237 29.50 -0.77 1.18
CA LEU A 237 29.19 -0.72 -0.24
C LEU A 237 29.48 -2.06 -0.94
N ASN A 238 30.63 -2.66 -0.68
CA ASN A 238 30.99 -3.97 -1.22
C ASN A 238 29.99 -5.05 -0.80
N GLN A 239 29.54 -5.04 0.46
CA GLN A 239 28.51 -5.96 0.95
C GLN A 239 27.17 -5.78 0.21
N LYS A 240 26.79 -4.54 -0.11
CA LYS A 240 25.56 -4.26 -0.87
C LYS A 240 25.68 -4.67 -2.34
N LEU A 241 26.87 -4.55 -2.94
CA LEU A 241 27.13 -4.97 -4.31
C LEU A 241 27.01 -6.50 -4.44
N GLU A 242 27.58 -7.25 -3.51
CA GLU A 242 27.46 -8.71 -3.44
C GLU A 242 25.99 -9.16 -3.32
N LEU A 243 25.21 -8.47 -2.49
CA LEU A 243 23.75 -8.70 -2.38
C LEU A 243 23.02 -8.48 -3.71
N VAL A 244 23.38 -7.43 -4.46
CA VAL A 244 22.76 -7.13 -5.77
C VAL A 244 23.10 -8.22 -6.79
N GLU A 245 24.33 -8.72 -6.82
CA GLU A 245 24.72 -9.84 -7.69
C GLU A 245 23.95 -11.12 -7.35
N LEU A 246 23.84 -11.44 -6.06
CA LEU A 246 23.04 -12.57 -5.59
C LEU A 246 21.57 -12.47 -6.03
N PHE A 247 20.98 -11.27 -5.91
CA PHE A 247 19.59 -11.03 -6.37
C PHE A 247 19.45 -11.17 -7.88
N LYS A 248 20.43 -10.72 -8.67
CA LYS A 248 20.41 -10.90 -10.14
C LYS A 248 20.42 -12.37 -10.53
N VAL A 249 21.31 -13.16 -9.91
CA VAL A 249 21.40 -14.61 -10.16
C VAL A 249 20.10 -15.30 -9.80
N LYS A 250 19.53 -14.98 -8.63
CA LYS A 250 18.26 -15.55 -8.18
C LYS A 250 17.07 -15.16 -9.08
N ASN A 251 17.03 -13.93 -9.57
CA ASN A 251 15.99 -13.50 -10.49
C ASN A 251 16.11 -14.22 -11.84
N ALA A 252 17.32 -14.34 -12.40
CA ALA A 252 17.55 -15.07 -13.64
C ALA A 252 17.15 -16.55 -13.52
N SER A 253 17.45 -17.19 -12.39
CA SER A 253 17.00 -18.58 -12.13
C SER A 253 15.48 -18.69 -12.02
N LEU A 254 14.82 -17.65 -11.49
CA LEU A 254 13.37 -17.62 -11.35
C LEU A 254 12.68 -17.41 -12.70
N ASP A 255 13.28 -16.59 -13.58
CA ASP A 255 12.83 -16.40 -14.96
C ASP A 255 12.95 -17.71 -15.77
N GLU A 256 14.03 -18.46 -15.57
CA GLU A 256 14.20 -19.80 -16.17
C GLU A 256 13.12 -20.78 -15.70
N GLN A 257 12.83 -20.81 -14.39
CA GLN A 257 11.74 -21.63 -13.84
C GLN A 257 10.37 -21.22 -14.39
N LEU A 258 10.12 -19.92 -14.60
CA LEU A 258 8.87 -19.45 -15.19
C LEU A 258 8.71 -19.91 -16.64
N ILE A 259 9.79 -19.90 -17.42
CA ILE A 259 9.77 -20.37 -18.82
C ILE A 259 9.51 -21.88 -18.86
N ASP A 260 10.17 -22.66 -18.00
CA ASP A 260 9.92 -24.11 -17.88
C ASP A 260 8.47 -24.40 -17.50
N LEU A 261 7.92 -23.68 -16.52
CA LEU A 261 6.53 -23.82 -16.10
C LEU A 261 5.55 -23.41 -17.21
N GLN A 262 5.85 -22.35 -17.95
CA GLN A 262 5.03 -21.91 -19.09
C GLN A 262 5.01 -22.96 -20.19
N ASN A 263 6.17 -23.52 -20.54
CA ASN A 263 6.26 -24.59 -21.54
C ASN A 263 5.51 -25.84 -21.08
N GLN A 264 5.58 -26.20 -19.80
CA GLN A 264 4.80 -27.32 -19.25
C GLN A 264 3.28 -27.05 -19.31
N VAL A 265 2.84 -25.83 -19.05
CA VAL A 265 1.42 -25.43 -19.17
C VAL A 265 0.97 -25.44 -20.64
N GLU A 266 1.81 -24.98 -21.56
CA GLU A 266 1.52 -24.95 -23.00
C GLU A 266 1.47 -26.38 -23.58
N GLU A 267 2.42 -27.25 -23.24
CA GLU A 267 2.41 -28.67 -23.60
C GLU A 267 1.20 -29.41 -23.01
N TYR A 268 0.80 -29.08 -21.77
CA TYR A 268 -0.40 -29.63 -21.16
C TYR A 268 -1.68 -29.15 -21.85
N THR A 269 -1.78 -27.87 -22.21
CA THR A 269 -2.96 -27.29 -22.88
C THR A 269 -3.15 -27.74 -24.32
N GLU A 270 -2.07 -28.00 -25.06
CA GLU A 270 -2.15 -28.58 -26.42
C GLU A 270 -2.53 -30.06 -26.44
N SER A 271 -2.43 -30.75 -25.30
CA SER A 271 -2.75 -32.19 -25.19
C SER A 271 -4.22 -32.50 -24.87
N PHE A 272 -5.07 -31.48 -24.64
CA PHE A 272 -6.47 -31.69 -24.27
C PHE A 272 -7.26 -32.32 -25.41
N SER A 273 -7.85 -33.48 -25.14
CA SER A 273 -8.84 -34.08 -26.02
C SER A 273 -10.15 -33.27 -26.02
N GLU A 274 -10.95 -33.37 -27.10
CA GLU A 274 -12.26 -32.69 -27.22
C GLU A 274 -13.21 -33.03 -26.04
N ASN A 275 -13.06 -34.21 -25.44
CA ASN A 275 -13.79 -34.60 -24.23
C ASN A 275 -13.31 -33.85 -22.98
N GLU A 276 -12.01 -33.57 -22.85
CA GLU A 276 -11.46 -32.82 -21.72
C GLU A 276 -11.77 -31.32 -21.80
N GLN A 277 -11.90 -30.77 -23.01
CA GLN A 277 -12.38 -29.40 -23.20
C GLN A 277 -13.84 -29.23 -22.75
N ASN A 278 -14.72 -30.19 -23.07
CA ASN A 278 -16.11 -30.18 -22.59
C ASN A 278 -16.19 -30.19 -21.05
N TYR A 279 -15.30 -30.93 -20.38
CA TYR A 279 -15.23 -30.94 -18.91
C TYR A 279 -14.78 -29.59 -18.32
N LEU A 280 -13.90 -28.85 -18.99
CA LEU A 280 -13.51 -27.50 -18.56
C LEU A 280 -14.69 -26.52 -18.64
N ASP A 281 -15.47 -26.59 -19.72
CA ASP A 281 -16.64 -25.72 -19.90
C ASP A 281 -17.73 -26.02 -18.86
N GLU A 282 -17.98 -27.30 -18.58
CA GLU A 282 -18.90 -27.73 -17.53
C GLU A 282 -18.38 -27.35 -16.12
N TYR A 283 -17.07 -27.44 -15.90
CA TYR A 283 -16.45 -27.02 -14.63
C TYR A 283 -16.62 -25.52 -14.38
N GLU A 284 -16.39 -24.69 -15.39
CA GLU A 284 -16.61 -23.24 -15.31
C GLU A 284 -18.10 -22.90 -15.10
N LEU A 285 -19.01 -23.67 -15.70
CA LEU A 285 -20.44 -23.54 -15.44
C LEU A 285 -20.78 -23.82 -13.95
N GLY A 286 -20.22 -24.87 -13.37
CA GLY A 286 -20.39 -25.21 -11.95
C GLY A 286 -19.88 -24.09 -11.03
N LEU A 287 -18.70 -23.52 -11.34
CA LEU A 287 -18.15 -22.39 -10.61
C LEU A 287 -19.01 -21.13 -10.71
N ASN A 288 -19.59 -20.87 -11.88
CA ASN A 288 -20.49 -19.74 -12.07
C ASN A 288 -21.74 -19.88 -11.18
N TYR A 289 -22.35 -21.07 -11.15
CA TYR A 289 -23.48 -21.35 -10.24
C TYR A 289 -23.10 -21.17 -8.77
N TYR A 290 -21.91 -21.62 -8.35
CA TYR A 290 -21.43 -21.39 -6.97
C TYR A 290 -21.27 -19.89 -6.68
N ARG A 291 -20.60 -19.13 -7.56
CA ARG A 291 -20.34 -17.69 -7.40
C ARG A 291 -21.62 -16.85 -7.37
N THR A 292 -22.68 -17.32 -8.03
CA THR A 292 -24.00 -16.67 -8.06
C THR A 292 -24.91 -17.11 -6.92
N GLY A 293 -24.46 -18.02 -6.06
CA GLY A 293 -25.23 -18.53 -4.91
C GLY A 293 -26.24 -19.61 -5.28
N GLU A 294 -26.24 -20.09 -6.53
CA GLU A 294 -27.11 -21.15 -7.02
C GLU A 294 -26.54 -22.54 -6.66
N TYR A 295 -26.28 -22.78 -5.38
CA TYR A 295 -25.52 -23.95 -4.90
C TYR A 295 -26.14 -25.29 -5.30
N THR A 296 -27.46 -25.41 -5.35
CA THR A 296 -28.13 -26.64 -5.79
C THR A 296 -27.78 -27.00 -7.23
N LYS A 297 -27.65 -26.01 -8.12
CA LYS A 297 -27.25 -26.25 -9.52
C LYS A 297 -25.77 -26.57 -9.62
N ALA A 298 -24.93 -25.86 -8.87
CA ALA A 298 -23.50 -26.16 -8.78
C ALA A 298 -23.24 -27.59 -8.31
N ILE A 299 -23.98 -28.07 -7.29
CA ILE A 299 -23.89 -29.45 -6.78
C ILE A 299 -24.21 -30.47 -7.88
N ILE A 300 -25.22 -30.22 -8.71
CA ILE A 300 -25.58 -31.13 -9.82
C ILE A 300 -24.42 -31.19 -10.82
N VAL A 301 -23.94 -30.04 -11.27
CA VAL A 301 -22.85 -29.95 -12.25
C VAL A 301 -21.58 -30.63 -11.74
N PHE A 302 -21.16 -30.37 -10.49
CA PHE A 302 -19.96 -31.00 -9.95
C PHE A 302 -20.11 -32.51 -9.74
N LYS A 303 -21.31 -33.03 -9.46
CA LYS A 303 -21.55 -34.47 -9.41
C LYS A 303 -21.44 -35.12 -10.79
N GLU A 304 -22.05 -34.51 -11.80
CA GLU A 304 -21.98 -35.00 -13.18
C GLU A 304 -20.54 -35.02 -13.69
N LEU A 305 -19.75 -33.98 -13.38
CA LEU A 305 -18.32 -33.94 -13.66
C LEU A 305 -17.55 -35.06 -12.96
N ILE A 306 -17.80 -35.29 -11.67
CA ILE A 306 -17.15 -36.37 -10.91
C ILE A 306 -17.49 -37.74 -11.49
N ASP A 307 -18.72 -37.95 -11.94
CA ASP A 307 -19.17 -39.22 -12.51
C ASP A 307 -18.60 -39.46 -13.93
N GLY A 308 -18.31 -38.40 -14.69
CA GLY A 308 -17.78 -38.48 -16.06
C GLY A 308 -16.24 -38.45 -16.17
N LEU A 309 -15.55 -37.87 -15.20
CA LEU A 309 -14.10 -37.68 -15.25
C LEU A 309 -13.31 -38.93 -14.84
N ASN A 310 -12.36 -39.33 -15.69
CA ASN A 310 -11.36 -40.36 -15.36
C ASN A 310 -10.01 -39.78 -14.92
N ASN A 311 -9.80 -38.46 -15.05
CA ASN A 311 -8.55 -37.81 -14.72
C ASN A 311 -8.54 -37.40 -13.22
N PRO A 312 -7.65 -37.99 -12.39
CA PRO A 312 -7.65 -37.77 -10.94
C PRO A 312 -7.48 -36.30 -10.54
N HIS A 313 -6.70 -35.52 -11.28
CA HIS A 313 -6.42 -34.12 -10.92
C HIS A 313 -7.66 -33.22 -11.05
N PHE A 314 -8.49 -33.44 -12.09
CA PHE A 314 -9.75 -32.71 -12.25
C PHE A 314 -10.81 -33.18 -11.25
N LEU A 315 -10.83 -34.48 -10.96
CA LEU A 315 -11.75 -35.10 -10.02
C LEU A 315 -11.62 -34.45 -8.62
N THR A 316 -10.39 -34.31 -8.13
CA THR A 316 -10.14 -33.77 -6.79
C THR A 316 -10.53 -32.30 -6.68
N ASN A 317 -10.32 -31.50 -7.73
CA ASN A 317 -10.81 -30.12 -7.79
C ASN A 317 -12.35 -30.03 -7.78
N CYS A 318 -13.04 -30.97 -8.44
CA CYS A 318 -14.51 -31.02 -8.40
C CYS A 318 -15.04 -31.39 -7.01
N TYR A 319 -14.39 -32.33 -6.32
CA TYR A 319 -14.74 -32.67 -4.92
C TYR A 319 -14.57 -31.47 -3.97
N TYR A 320 -13.54 -30.65 -4.16
CA TYR A 320 -13.36 -29.43 -3.37
C TYR A 320 -14.55 -28.47 -3.53
N TRP A 321 -14.92 -28.14 -4.77
CA TRP A 321 -16.03 -27.21 -5.01
C TRP A 321 -17.39 -27.81 -4.65
N LEU A 322 -17.56 -29.13 -4.76
CA LEU A 322 -18.73 -29.81 -4.24
C LEU A 322 -18.83 -29.67 -2.71
N GLY A 323 -17.70 -29.80 -2.00
CA GLY A 323 -17.61 -29.55 -0.56
C GLY A 323 -17.98 -28.13 -0.19
N GLU A 324 -17.44 -27.14 -0.91
CA GLU A 324 -17.79 -25.72 -0.76
C GLU A 324 -19.29 -25.47 -0.97
N CYS A 325 -19.91 -26.07 -2.00
CA CYS A 325 -21.33 -25.91 -2.25
C CYS A 325 -22.19 -26.50 -1.12
N TYR A 326 -21.81 -27.67 -0.60
CA TYR A 326 -22.51 -28.28 0.54
C TYR A 326 -22.34 -27.46 1.81
N PHE A 327 -21.13 -26.95 2.07
CA PHE A 327 -20.86 -26.09 3.22
C PHE A 327 -21.70 -24.81 3.17
N ALA A 328 -21.72 -24.14 2.01
CA ALA A 328 -22.53 -22.95 1.78
C ALA A 328 -24.05 -23.21 1.86
N SER A 329 -24.48 -24.46 1.63
CA SER A 329 -25.86 -24.91 1.78
C SER A 329 -26.17 -25.52 3.15
N GLU A 330 -25.29 -25.35 4.14
CA GLU A 330 -25.39 -25.87 5.52
C GLU A 330 -25.48 -27.41 5.63
N GLN A 331 -25.07 -28.12 4.57
CA GLN A 331 -25.02 -29.58 4.51
C GLN A 331 -23.65 -30.12 4.96
N TYR A 332 -23.27 -29.81 6.20
CA TYR A 332 -21.90 -30.00 6.71
C TYR A 332 -21.38 -31.43 6.65
N SER A 333 -22.24 -32.44 6.83
CA SER A 333 -21.81 -33.85 6.74
C SER A 333 -21.34 -34.24 5.34
N LEU A 334 -22.03 -33.74 4.30
CA LEU A 334 -21.68 -33.99 2.90
C LEU A 334 -20.48 -33.13 2.48
N ALA A 335 -20.35 -31.92 3.03
CA ALA A 335 -19.19 -31.07 2.84
C ALA A 335 -17.92 -31.77 3.36
N LEU A 336 -17.96 -32.28 4.59
CA LEU A 336 -16.85 -33.01 5.21
C LEU A 336 -16.45 -34.24 4.40
N GLU A 337 -17.41 -35.04 3.93
CA GLU A 337 -17.12 -36.19 3.07
C GLU A 337 -16.41 -35.77 1.78
N SER A 338 -16.87 -34.67 1.17
CA SER A 338 -16.29 -34.15 -0.07
C SER A 338 -14.87 -33.60 0.14
N PHE A 339 -14.62 -32.85 1.23
CA PHE A 339 -13.28 -32.36 1.57
C PHE A 339 -12.32 -33.49 1.95
N GLN A 340 -12.79 -34.55 2.61
CA GLN A 340 -11.95 -35.71 2.91
C GLN A 340 -11.40 -36.35 1.64
N ARG A 341 -12.21 -36.45 0.57
CA ARG A 341 -11.73 -36.92 -0.74
C ARG A 341 -10.60 -36.06 -1.32
N VAL A 342 -10.56 -34.78 -0.99
CA VAL A 342 -9.50 -33.84 -1.39
C VAL A 342 -8.24 -34.02 -0.57
N VAL A 343 -8.39 -34.23 0.74
CA VAL A 343 -7.27 -34.41 1.68
C VAL A 343 -6.58 -35.77 1.47
N ASP A 344 -7.34 -36.80 1.10
CA ASP A 344 -6.81 -38.15 0.83
C ASP A 344 -5.91 -38.18 -0.42
N ASP A 345 -6.04 -37.20 -1.32
CA ASP A 345 -5.15 -37.00 -2.46
C ASP A 345 -4.04 -35.99 -2.10
N SER A 346 -2.87 -36.52 -1.76
CA SER A 346 -1.70 -35.72 -1.37
C SER A 346 -1.09 -34.91 -2.52
N GLN A 347 -1.45 -35.21 -3.78
CA GLN A 347 -1.00 -34.45 -4.95
C GLN A 347 -2.00 -33.35 -5.35
N SER A 348 -3.13 -33.25 -4.65
CA SER A 348 -4.11 -32.20 -4.88
C SER A 348 -3.58 -30.82 -4.50
N ILE A 349 -3.66 -29.88 -5.44
CA ILE A 349 -3.37 -28.46 -5.20
C ILE A 349 -4.34 -27.87 -4.16
N LYS A 350 -5.51 -28.49 -3.98
CA LYS A 350 -6.56 -28.09 -3.02
C LYS A 350 -6.47 -28.78 -1.67
N ASN A 351 -5.46 -29.63 -1.44
CA ASN A 351 -5.29 -30.34 -0.18
C ASN A 351 -5.19 -29.40 1.03
N VAL A 352 -4.36 -28.36 0.92
CA VAL A 352 -4.17 -27.38 1.99
C VAL A 352 -5.46 -26.59 2.25
N ASP A 353 -6.13 -26.12 1.19
CA ASP A 353 -7.39 -25.38 1.31
C ASP A 353 -8.48 -26.23 2.01
N ALA A 354 -8.61 -27.50 1.61
CA ALA A 354 -9.59 -28.43 2.17
C ALA A 354 -9.34 -28.80 3.63
N LEU A 355 -8.08 -28.77 4.10
CA LEU A 355 -7.73 -29.06 5.50
C LEU A 355 -8.22 -27.98 6.47
N PHE A 356 -8.43 -26.75 5.98
CA PHE A 356 -8.82 -25.59 6.80
C PHE A 356 -10.33 -25.30 6.81
N MET A 357 -11.13 -26.07 6.05
CA MET A 357 -12.60 -25.98 6.02
C MET A 357 -13.22 -26.95 7.03
#